data_AF-A0A3M1QY24-F1
#
_entry.id   AF-A0A3M1QY24-F1
#
_cell.length_a   1.000
_cell.length_b   1.000
_cell.length_c   1.000
_cell.angle_alpha   90.00
_cell.angle_beta   90.00
_cell.angle_gamma   90.00
#
_symmetry.space_group_name_H-M   'P 1'
#
loop_
_entity.id
_entity.type
_entity.pdbx_description
1 polymer ?
#
loop_
_entity_poly.entity_id
_entity_poly.type
_entity_poly.pdbx_seq_one_letter_code
_entity_poly.pdbx_strand_id
1 'polypeptide(L)'
;YPGGLEILAAGRPDVVVLQHAPARKEYDGFPGYPLHPLDKQIQAIELLSGKPVIAITINHEHLSEAEIPSICETIRQTTGRPACDVLRDGPGELVAALLPYLQR
;
A
#
# COMPACT_ATOMS: atom_id res chain seq x y z
N TYR A 1 -19.23 -6.45 8.62
CA TYR A 1 -18.17 -5.47 8.37
C TYR A 1 -18.19 -5.13 6.89
N PRO A 2 -18.25 -3.84 6.49
CA PRO A 2 -18.00 -3.49 5.09
C PRO A 2 -16.60 -3.94 4.71
N GLY A 3 -16.44 -4.52 3.53
CA GLY A 3 -15.14 -4.82 2.97
C GLY A 3 -14.43 -3.55 2.49
N GLY A 4 -13.19 -3.73 2.00
CA GLY A 4 -12.41 -2.61 1.45
C GLY A 4 -13.10 -1.93 0.26
N LEU A 5 -13.90 -2.66 -0.52
CA LEU A 5 -14.63 -2.11 -1.66
C LEU A 5 -15.72 -1.12 -1.22
N GLU A 6 -16.52 -1.47 -0.22
CA GLU A 6 -17.57 -0.58 0.29
C GLU A 6 -16.97 0.70 0.88
N ILE A 7 -15.83 0.59 1.57
CA ILE A 7 -15.10 1.76 2.09
C ILE A 7 -14.58 2.64 0.96
N LEU A 8 -13.96 2.05 -0.07
CA LEU A 8 -13.47 2.79 -1.24
C LEU A 8 -14.62 3.49 -1.99
N ALA A 9 -15.72 2.79 -2.21
CA ALA A 9 -16.87 3.32 -2.94
C ALA A 9 -17.60 4.43 -2.16
N ALA A 10 -17.85 4.22 -0.86
CA ALA A 10 -18.57 5.19 -0.03
C ALA A 10 -17.69 6.39 0.34
N GLY A 11 -16.40 6.17 0.60
CA GLY A 11 -15.45 7.21 0.99
C GLY A 11 -15.11 8.18 -0.15
N ARG A 12 -15.30 7.77 -1.41
CA ARG A 12 -14.99 8.56 -2.62
C ARG A 12 -13.64 9.31 -2.51
N PRO A 13 -12.54 8.61 -2.19
CA PRO A 13 -11.28 9.28 -1.94
C PRO A 13 -10.79 10.04 -3.18
N ASP A 14 -9.95 11.06 -3.00
CA ASP A 14 -9.24 11.65 -4.14
C ASP A 14 -8.00 10.85 -4.55
N VAL A 15 -7.40 10.16 -3.58
CA VAL A 15 -6.20 9.32 -3.74
C VAL A 15 -6.22 8.19 -2.73
N VAL A 16 -5.44 7.13 -3.00
CA VAL A 16 -5.31 5.97 -2.11
C VAL A 16 -3.86 5.78 -1.69
N VAL A 17 -3.65 5.44 -0.41
CA VAL A 17 -2.40 4.90 0.13
C VAL A 17 -2.61 3.41 0.37
N LEU A 18 -1.78 2.57 -0.24
CA LEU A 18 -1.90 1.12 -0.12
C LEU A 18 -0.96 0.59 0.99
N GLN A 19 -1.52 -0.10 1.99
CA GLN A 19 -0.73 -0.84 2.98
C GLN A 19 -0.44 -2.26 2.45
N HIS A 20 0.84 -2.63 2.34
CA HIS A 20 1.31 -3.91 1.82
C HIS A 20 2.10 -4.69 2.89
N ALA A 21 2.01 -6.01 2.93
CA ALA A 21 2.79 -6.86 3.86
C ALA A 21 3.71 -7.79 3.04
N PRO A 22 4.98 -7.41 2.78
CA PRO A 22 5.84 -8.11 1.82
C PRO A 22 6.14 -9.57 2.18
N ALA A 23 6.24 -9.89 3.47
CA ALA A 23 6.49 -11.25 3.94
C ALA A 23 5.24 -12.15 3.95
N ARG A 24 4.05 -11.58 3.68
CA ARG A 24 2.79 -12.30 3.77
C ARG A 24 2.56 -13.14 2.51
N LYS A 25 2.37 -14.46 2.72
CA LYS A 25 2.18 -15.43 1.63
C LYS A 25 0.71 -15.62 1.23
N GLU A 26 -0.20 -15.47 2.18
CA GLU A 26 -1.63 -15.75 2.02
C GLU A 26 -2.47 -14.66 2.67
N TYR A 27 -3.73 -14.52 2.27
CA TYR A 27 -4.65 -13.59 2.93
C TYR A 27 -4.95 -14.09 4.35
N ASP A 28 -4.91 -13.18 5.32
CA ASP A 28 -5.24 -13.50 6.70
C ASP A 28 -6.68 -14.00 6.81
N GLY A 29 -6.87 -15.13 7.48
CA GLY A 29 -8.15 -15.84 7.56
C GLY A 29 -8.52 -16.70 6.34
N PHE A 30 -7.66 -16.82 5.32
CA PHE A 30 -7.91 -17.64 4.12
C PHE A 30 -6.73 -18.60 3.82
N PRO A 31 -6.56 -19.69 4.60
CA PRO A 31 -5.49 -20.66 4.39
C PRO A 31 -5.51 -21.27 2.98
N GLY A 32 -4.34 -21.34 2.35
CA GLY A 32 -4.18 -21.83 0.99
C GLY A 32 -4.60 -20.84 -0.11
N TYR A 33 -4.98 -19.61 0.24
CA TYR A 33 -5.32 -18.56 -0.73
C TYR A 33 -4.17 -17.55 -0.87
N PRO A 34 -3.35 -17.66 -1.94
CA PRO A 34 -2.13 -16.85 -2.07
C PRO A 34 -2.44 -15.36 -2.14
N LEU A 35 -1.59 -14.56 -1.50
CA LEU A 35 -1.65 -13.12 -1.63
C LEU A 35 -1.38 -12.74 -3.09
N HIS A 36 -2.25 -11.93 -3.67
CA HIS A 36 -2.05 -11.47 -5.04
C HIS A 36 -0.78 -10.59 -5.13
N PRO A 37 -0.08 -10.62 -6.28
CA PRO A 37 0.99 -9.68 -6.56
C PRO A 37 0.58 -8.21 -6.35
N LEU A 38 1.52 -7.39 -5.88
CA LEU A 38 1.26 -5.99 -5.51
C LEU A 38 0.72 -5.15 -6.67
N ASP A 39 1.23 -5.35 -7.89
CA ASP A 39 0.75 -4.70 -9.12
C ASP A 39 -0.72 -5.02 -9.41
N LYS A 40 -1.14 -6.27 -9.23
CA LYS A 40 -2.55 -6.68 -9.37
C LYS A 40 -3.44 -6.04 -8.30
N GLN A 41 -2.94 -5.89 -7.07
CA GLN A 41 -3.67 -5.21 -6.00
C GLN A 41 -3.85 -3.71 -6.31
N ILE A 42 -2.78 -3.04 -6.77
CA ILE A 42 -2.84 -1.64 -7.23
C ILE A 42 -3.86 -1.50 -8.35
N GLN A 43 -3.78 -2.34 -9.38
CA GLN A 43 -4.70 -2.32 -10.51
C GLN A 43 -6.16 -2.47 -10.06
N ALA A 44 -6.45 -3.40 -9.15
CA ALA A 44 -7.80 -3.61 -8.64
C ALA A 44 -8.34 -2.36 -7.92
N ILE A 45 -7.53 -1.72 -7.08
CA ILE A 45 -7.92 -0.50 -6.36
C ILE A 45 -8.18 0.64 -7.35
N GLU A 46 -7.26 0.89 -8.28
CA GLU A 46 -7.40 1.99 -9.24
C GLU A 46 -8.59 1.78 -10.17
N LEU A 47 -8.83 0.54 -10.62
CA LEU A 47 -9.99 0.20 -11.45
C LEU A 47 -11.32 0.38 -10.71
N LEU A 48 -11.41 -0.10 -9.47
CA LEU A 48 -12.66 -0.09 -8.71
C LEU A 48 -12.99 1.30 -8.14
N SER A 49 -11.98 2.07 -7.75
CA SER A 49 -12.17 3.42 -7.19
C SER A 49 -12.19 4.52 -8.25
N GLY A 50 -11.54 4.31 -9.40
CA GLY A 50 -11.26 5.37 -10.37
C GLY A 50 -10.25 6.41 -9.88
N LYS A 51 -9.46 6.07 -8.84
CA LYS A 51 -8.55 6.97 -8.13
C LYS A 51 -7.16 6.37 -8.06
N PRO A 52 -6.09 7.18 -8.13
CA PRO A 52 -4.73 6.65 -8.15
C PRO A 52 -4.31 6.13 -6.77
N VAL A 53 -3.54 5.05 -6.76
CA VAL A 53 -2.70 4.70 -5.61
C VAL A 53 -1.44 5.56 -5.72
N ILE A 54 -1.21 6.45 -4.75
CA ILE A 54 -0.13 7.44 -4.83
C ILE A 54 1.11 7.06 -4.03
N ALA A 55 0.96 6.18 -3.04
CA ALA A 55 2.04 5.75 -2.16
C ALA A 55 1.73 4.35 -1.62
N ILE A 56 2.78 3.64 -1.26
CA ILE A 56 2.72 2.33 -0.64
C ILE A 56 3.34 2.45 0.75
N THR A 57 2.67 1.88 1.73
CA THR A 57 3.24 1.68 3.06
C THR A 57 3.45 0.20 3.26
N ILE A 58 4.44 -0.19 4.05
CA ILE A 58 4.66 -1.60 4.37
C ILE A 58 4.42 -1.91 5.84
N ASN A 59 3.90 -3.11 6.08
CA ASN A 59 3.99 -3.81 7.35
C ASN A 59 5.24 -4.71 7.32
N HIS A 60 6.20 -4.45 8.21
CA HIS A 60 7.46 -5.20 8.31
C HIS A 60 7.39 -6.51 9.12
N GLU A 61 6.20 -6.99 9.51
CA GLU A 61 6.07 -8.28 10.16
C GLU A 61 6.82 -9.37 9.39
N HIS A 62 7.61 -10.15 10.12
CA HIS A 62 8.46 -11.22 9.61
C HIS A 62 9.59 -10.78 8.66
N LEU A 63 9.87 -9.48 8.57
CA LEU A 63 11.09 -8.95 7.97
C LEU A 63 12.12 -8.63 9.06
N SER A 64 13.40 -8.82 8.76
CA SER A 64 14.47 -8.24 9.57
C SER A 64 14.62 -6.75 9.24
N GLU A 65 15.10 -5.96 10.20
CA GLU A 65 15.29 -4.51 10.02
C GLU A 65 16.22 -4.16 8.85
N ALA A 66 17.17 -5.06 8.52
CA ALA A 66 18.11 -4.89 7.42
C ALA A 66 17.46 -5.09 6.04
N GLU A 67 16.36 -5.84 5.95
CA GLU A 67 15.65 -6.10 4.69
C GLU A 67 14.71 -4.96 4.30
N ILE A 68 14.17 -4.24 5.28
CA ILE A 68 13.15 -3.18 5.09
C ILE A 68 13.59 -2.15 4.03
N PRO A 69 14.79 -1.54 4.10
CA PRO A 69 15.18 -0.54 3.11
C PRO A 69 15.25 -1.09 1.67
N SER A 70 15.76 -2.31 1.50
CA SER A 70 15.86 -2.96 0.19
C SER A 70 14.49 -3.30 -0.38
N ILE A 71 13.55 -3.68 0.46
CA ILE A 71 12.17 -4.00 0.06
C ILE A 71 11.43 -2.73 -0.35
N CYS A 72 11.50 -1.66 0.45
CA CYS A 72 10.94 -0.36 0.09
C CYS A 72 11.51 0.13 -1.24
N GLU A 73 12.82 -0.01 -1.46
CA GLU A 73 13.45 0.39 -2.72
C GLU A 73 12.98 -0.46 -3.90
N THR A 74 12.86 -1.77 -3.72
CA THR A 74 12.32 -2.67 -4.75
C THR A 74 10.88 -2.28 -5.11
N ILE A 75 10.05 -1.97 -4.12
CA ILE A 75 8.67 -1.49 -4.35
C ILE A 75 8.69 -0.16 -5.09
N ARG A 76 9.54 0.80 -4.71
CA ARG A 76 9.68 2.09 -5.43
C ARG A 76 10.03 1.88 -6.89
N GLN A 77 11.03 1.05 -7.17
CA GLN A 77 11.49 0.79 -8.54
C GLN A 77 10.44 0.08 -9.39
N THR A 78 9.76 -0.91 -8.83
CA THR A 78 8.77 -1.72 -9.58
C THR A 78 7.45 -1.01 -9.78
N THR A 79 7.04 -0.15 -8.85
CA THR A 79 5.74 0.53 -8.90
C THR A 79 5.82 1.98 -9.36
N GLY A 80 7.01 2.60 -9.33
CA GLY A 80 7.21 4.02 -9.59
C GLY A 80 6.57 4.95 -8.54
N ARG A 81 6.22 4.41 -7.36
CA ARG A 81 5.52 5.14 -6.28
C ARG A 81 6.37 5.17 -5.01
N PRO A 82 6.28 6.23 -4.18
CA PRO A 82 6.89 6.24 -2.85
C PRO A 82 6.51 5.01 -2.04
N ALA A 83 7.48 4.45 -1.32
CA ALA A 83 7.28 3.28 -0.48
C ALA A 83 8.08 3.39 0.81
N CYS A 84 7.40 3.34 1.95
CA CYS A 84 8.04 3.51 3.26
C CYS A 84 7.42 2.59 4.32
N ASP A 85 8.19 2.35 5.38
CA ASP A 85 7.68 1.78 6.62
C ASP A 85 7.39 2.90 7.61
N VAL A 86 6.11 3.19 7.83
CA VAL A 86 5.69 4.32 8.68
C VAL A 86 6.02 4.07 10.16
N LEU A 87 6.00 2.82 10.63
CA LEU A 87 6.25 2.51 12.03
C LEU A 87 7.73 2.63 12.38
N ARG A 88 8.61 2.31 11.43
CA ARG A 88 10.06 2.42 11.57
C ARG A 88 10.57 3.84 11.29
N ASP A 89 10.21 4.39 10.14
CA ASP A 89 10.82 5.61 9.59
C ASP A 89 9.99 6.87 9.85
N GLY A 90 8.78 6.70 10.40
CA GLY A 90 7.81 7.78 10.60
C GLY A 90 7.05 8.15 9.32
N PRO A 91 6.08 9.07 9.40
CA PRO A 91 5.16 9.35 8.30
C PRO A 91 5.72 10.38 7.29
N GLY A 92 6.96 10.85 7.43
CA GLY A 92 7.48 12.00 6.67
C GLY A 92 7.38 11.85 5.15
N GLU A 93 7.86 10.72 4.60
CA GLU A 93 7.79 10.43 3.16
C GLU A 93 6.33 10.33 2.68
N LEU A 94 5.46 9.70 3.47
CA LEU A 94 4.05 9.56 3.15
C LEU A 94 3.32 10.93 3.13
N VAL A 95 3.57 11.78 4.12
CA VAL A 95 3.00 13.13 4.17
C VAL A 95 3.48 13.95 2.99
N ALA A 96 4.76 13.87 2.63
CA ALA A 96 5.30 14.53 1.44
C ALA A 96 4.59 14.09 0.14
N ALA A 97 4.28 12.79 0.01
CA ALA A 97 3.53 12.26 -1.13
C ALA A 97 2.06 12.75 -1.16
N LEU A 98 1.46 13.02 0.00
CA LEU A 98 0.08 13.50 0.12
C LEU A 98 -0.06 15.02 -0.06
N LEU A 99 0.96 15.81 0.27
CA LEU A 99 0.91 17.29 0.22
C LEU A 99 0.32 17.87 -1.08
N PRO A 100 0.66 17.38 -2.29
CA PRO A 100 0.09 17.88 -3.54
C PRO A 100 -1.44 17.72 -3.65
N TYR A 101 -2.04 16.85 -2.85
CA TYR A 101 -3.47 16.53 -2.87
C TYR A 101 -4.26 17.19 -1.74
N LEU A 102 -3.58 17.83 -0.78
CA LEU A 102 -4.21 18.46 0.39
C LEU A 102 -4.71 19.89 0.14
N GLN A 103 -4.31 20.51 -0.98
CA GLN A 103 -4.80 21.83 -1.36
C GLN A 103 -5.88 21.71 -2.43
N ARG A 104 -7.13 21.73 -1.98
CA ARG A 104 -8.32 22.03 -2.78
C ARG A 104 -9.21 22.98 -2.00
#